data_AF-A0A954GNS6-F1
#
_entry.id   AF-A0A954GNS6-F1
#
_cell.length_a   1.000
_cell.length_b   1.000
_cell.length_c   1.000
_cell.angle_alpha   90.00
_cell.angle_beta   90.00
_cell.angle_gamma   90.00
#
_symmetry.space_group_name_H-M   'P 1'
#
loop_
_entity.id
_entity.type
_entity.pdbx_description
1 polymer ?
#
loop_
_entity_poly.entity_id
_entity_poly.type
_entity_poly.pdbx_seq_one_letter_code
_entity_poly.pdbx_strand_id
1 'polypeptide(L)'
;MKQPLRFPDSATDDIPREIQELGRLISELDGPQSRELRDSFRHVVECVQRRRRILNLVQEALSQLRLDIKYLMFDLEITREENASLRAQLDETERDDFGSSW
;
A
#
# COMPACT_ATOMS: atom_id res chain seq x y z
N MET A 1 6.73 21.30 2.73
CA MET A 1 5.28 21.13 3.01
C MET A 1 4.94 19.68 2.68
N LYS A 2 4.13 18.90 3.38
CA LYS A 2 3.41 18.96 4.66
C LYS A 2 3.00 17.51 4.95
N GLN A 3 3.19 17.08 6.19
CA GLN A 3 2.49 16.00 6.90
C GLN A 3 2.60 14.55 6.36
N PRO A 4 3.26 13.66 7.12
CA PRO A 4 2.98 12.23 7.01
C PRO A 4 1.67 11.90 7.72
N LEU A 5 1.04 10.81 7.27
CA LEU A 5 -0.09 10.10 7.90
C LEU A 5 -1.49 10.64 7.66
N ARG A 6 -2.23 9.90 6.84
CA ARG A 6 -3.55 9.43 7.25
C ARG A 6 -3.82 8.07 6.64
N PHE A 7 -3.52 7.00 7.37
CA PHE A 7 -4.18 5.73 7.09
C PHE A 7 -5.50 5.72 7.87
N PRO A 8 -6.64 5.62 7.17
CA PRO A 8 -7.93 5.60 7.82
C PRO A 8 -8.07 4.36 8.71
N ASP A 9 -8.63 4.62 9.88
CA ASP A 9 -9.13 3.68 10.86
C ASP A 9 -10.07 2.63 10.26
N SER A 10 -10.07 1.45 10.87
CA SER A 10 -10.98 0.32 10.61
C SER A 10 -10.81 -0.40 9.27
N ALA A 11 -9.68 -1.10 9.11
CA ALA A 11 -9.74 -2.39 8.45
C ALA A 11 -10.62 -3.30 9.32
N THR A 12 -11.93 -3.22 9.11
CA THR A 12 -12.95 -4.04 9.75
C THR A 12 -12.44 -5.47 9.82
N ASP A 13 -12.11 -5.86 11.05
CA ASP A 13 -11.74 -7.21 11.50
C ASP A 13 -12.96 -8.15 11.43
N ASP A 14 -13.86 -7.82 10.51
CA ASP A 14 -15.21 -8.31 10.43
C ASP A 14 -15.16 -9.58 9.60
N ILE A 15 -15.25 -10.69 10.31
CA ILE A 15 -15.23 -12.03 9.74
C ILE A 15 -16.38 -12.12 8.71
N PRO A 16 -16.21 -12.78 7.55
CA PRO A 16 -17.28 -12.94 6.56
C PRO A 16 -18.59 -13.41 7.20
N ARG A 17 -19.71 -12.87 6.71
CA ARG A 17 -21.05 -13.12 7.28
C ARG A 17 -21.36 -14.62 7.35
N GLU A 18 -20.90 -15.38 6.38
CA GLU A 18 -21.08 -16.84 6.28
C GLU A 18 -20.39 -17.56 7.45
N ILE A 19 -19.21 -17.09 7.87
CA ILE A 19 -18.50 -17.65 9.02
C ILE A 19 -19.19 -17.22 10.33
N GLN A 20 -19.74 -16.00 10.40
CA GLN A 20 -20.53 -15.59 11.56
C GLN A 20 -21.80 -16.45 11.72
N GLU A 21 -22.52 -16.68 10.61
CA GLU A 21 -23.70 -17.54 10.57
C GLU A 21 -23.35 -18.98 10.95
N LEU A 22 -22.24 -19.52 10.42
CA LEU A 22 -21.74 -20.84 10.81
C LEU A 22 -21.39 -20.93 12.29
N GLY A 23 -20.77 -19.88 12.85
CA GLY A 23 -20.47 -19.78 14.27
C GLY A 23 -21.73 -19.84 15.13
N ARG A 24 -22.83 -19.21 14.68
CA ARG A 24 -24.13 -19.26 15.36
C ARG A 24 -24.74 -20.66 15.34
N LEU A 25 -24.68 -21.34 14.20
CA LEU A 25 -25.18 -22.72 14.08
C LEU A 25 -24.39 -23.68 14.96
N ILE A 26 -23.06 -23.55 14.98
CA ILE A 26 -22.18 -24.35 15.84
C ILE A 26 -22.44 -24.05 17.32
N SER A 27 -22.81 -22.82 17.67
CA SER A 27 -23.13 -22.49 19.06
C SER A 27 -24.45 -23.05 19.57
N GLU A 28 -25.40 -23.31 18.67
CA GLU A 28 -26.69 -23.98 18.95
C GLU A 28 -26.58 -25.51 19.02
N LEU A 29 -25.44 -26.10 18.60
CA LEU A 29 -25.23 -27.55 18.62
C LEU A 29 -24.89 -28.10 20.02
N ASP A 30 -25.68 -29.07 20.48
CA ASP A 30 -25.42 -29.90 21.65
C ASP A 30 -24.87 -31.28 21.28
N GLY A 31 -24.04 -31.85 22.16
CA GLY A 31 -23.51 -33.21 22.02
C GLY A 31 -22.01 -33.32 22.27
N PRO A 32 -21.48 -34.54 22.44
CA PRO A 32 -20.08 -34.78 22.78
C PRO A 32 -19.08 -34.29 21.71
N GLN A 33 -19.50 -34.28 20.44
CA GLN A 33 -18.67 -33.81 19.30
C GLN A 33 -18.66 -32.28 19.16
N SER A 34 -19.59 -31.56 19.82
CA SER A 34 -19.73 -30.10 19.70
C SER A 34 -18.48 -29.36 20.15
N ARG A 35 -17.77 -29.89 21.16
CA ARG A 35 -16.52 -29.28 21.65
C ARG A 35 -15.42 -29.27 20.58
N GLU A 36 -15.15 -30.42 19.97
CA GLU A 36 -14.10 -30.56 18.95
C GLU A 36 -14.41 -29.71 17.70
N LEU A 37 -15.69 -29.62 17.33
CA LEU A 37 -16.14 -28.78 16.23
C LEU A 37 -15.98 -27.28 16.54
N ARG A 38 -16.30 -26.84 17.76
CA ARG A 38 -16.08 -25.45 18.21
C ARG A 38 -14.61 -25.08 18.20
N ASP A 39 -13.73 -26.01 18.64
CA ASP A 39 -12.29 -25.80 18.62
C ASP A 39 -11.76 -25.68 17.18
N SER A 40 -12.16 -26.59 16.30
CA SER A 40 -11.81 -26.54 14.87
C SER A 40 -12.29 -25.26 14.21
N PHE A 41 -13.53 -24.83 14.50
CA PHE A 41 -14.11 -23.61 13.97
C PHE A 41 -13.35 -22.36 14.45
N ARG A 42 -12.98 -22.29 15.74
CA ARG A 42 -12.15 -21.21 16.27
C ARG A 42 -10.82 -21.10 15.52
N HIS A 43 -10.15 -22.22 15.25
CA HIS A 43 -8.92 -22.21 14.46
C HIS A 43 -9.12 -21.68 13.04
N VAL A 44 -10.25 -22.00 12.40
CA VAL A 44 -10.58 -21.47 11.07
C VAL A 44 -10.79 -19.95 11.13
N VAL A 45 -11.54 -19.46 12.12
CA VAL A 45 -11.75 -18.01 12.33
C VAL A 45 -10.42 -17.28 12.51
N GLU A 46 -9.55 -17.79 13.37
CA GLU A 46 -8.21 -17.22 13.59
C GLU A 46 -7.36 -17.21 12.31
N CYS A 47 -7.43 -18.28 11.51
CA CYS A 47 -6.71 -18.35 10.23
C CYS A 47 -7.23 -17.34 9.22
N VAL A 48 -8.56 -17.15 9.14
CA VAL A 48 -9.19 -16.19 8.24
C VAL A 48 -8.84 -14.77 8.64
N GLN A 49 -8.94 -14.42 9.92
CA GLN A 49 -8.54 -13.11 10.45
C GLN A 49 -7.06 -12.83 10.15
N ARG A 50 -6.17 -13.79 10.44
CA ARG A 50 -4.73 -13.64 10.16
C ARG A 50 -4.45 -13.40 8.68
N ARG A 51 -5.06 -14.18 7.78
CA ARG A 51 -4.90 -14.01 6.32
C ARG A 51 -5.36 -12.63 5.87
N ARG A 52 -6.52 -12.18 6.37
CA ARG A 52 -7.06 -10.86 6.02
C ARG A 52 -6.15 -9.73 6.50
N ARG A 53 -5.62 -9.83 7.72
CA ARG A 53 -4.63 -8.88 8.25
C ARG A 53 -3.38 -8.81 7.37
N ILE A 54 -2.85 -9.96 6.95
CA ILE A 54 -1.70 -10.01 6.03
C ILE A 54 -2.04 -9.35 4.70
N LEU A 55 -3.19 -9.66 4.11
CA LEU A 55 -3.62 -9.06 2.85
C LEU A 55 -3.76 -7.54 2.95
N ASN A 56 -4.33 -7.03 4.05
CA ASN A 56 -4.44 -5.59 4.28
C ASN A 56 -3.06 -4.94 4.37
N LEU A 57 -2.12 -5.50 5.15
CA LEU A 57 -0.75 -4.99 5.24
C LEU A 57 -0.04 -4.99 3.88
N VAL A 58 -0.24 -6.04 3.08
CA VAL A 58 0.31 -6.10 1.72
C VAL A 58 -0.31 -5.03 0.82
N GLN A 59 -1.62 -4.84 0.88
CA GLN A 59 -2.32 -3.80 0.10
C GLN A 59 -1.86 -2.39 0.50
N GLU A 60 -1.65 -2.14 1.79
CA GLU A 60 -1.10 -0.89 2.31
C GLU A 60 0.33 -0.66 1.80
N ALA A 61 1.21 -1.67 1.92
CA ALA A 61 2.58 -1.58 1.43
C ALA A 61 2.66 -1.35 -0.08
N LEU A 62 1.82 -2.03 -0.87
CA LEU A 62 1.72 -1.80 -2.32
C LEU A 62 1.20 -0.40 -2.65
N SER A 63 0.23 0.10 -1.88
CA SER A 63 -0.30 1.46 -2.05
C SER A 63 0.76 2.51 -1.77
N GLN A 64 1.56 2.30 -0.72
CA GLN A 64 2.70 3.16 -0.39
C GLN A 64 3.78 3.09 -1.49
N LEU A 65 4.20 1.90 -1.90
CA LEU A 65 5.20 1.74 -2.96
C LEU A 65 4.75 2.41 -4.27
N ARG A 66 3.47 2.30 -4.63
CA ARG A 66 2.92 2.99 -5.80
C ARG A 66 3.02 4.51 -5.69
N LEU A 67 2.84 5.06 -4.49
CA LEU A 67 3.04 6.49 -4.23
C LEU A 67 4.52 6.86 -4.38
N ASP A 68 5.41 6.07 -3.81
CA ASP A 68 6.85 6.30 -3.84
C ASP A 68 7.38 6.29 -5.29
N ILE A 69 6.90 5.37 -6.13
CA ILE A 69 7.22 5.33 -7.56
C ILE A 69 6.75 6.61 -8.27
N LYS A 70 5.55 7.12 -7.96
CA LYS A 70 5.06 8.37 -8.54
C LYS A 70 5.95 9.56 -8.18
N TYR A 71 6.41 9.63 -6.93
CA TYR A 71 7.33 10.69 -6.52
C TYR A 71 8.69 10.56 -7.19
N LEU A 72 9.25 9.34 -7.27
CA LEU A 72 10.52 9.12 -7.95
C LEU A 72 10.47 9.53 -9.43
N MET A 73 9.39 9.19 -10.12
CA MET A 73 9.22 9.60 -11.52
C MET A 73 9.08 11.11 -11.66
N PHE A 74 8.37 11.76 -10.74
CA PHE A 74 8.25 13.21 -10.72
C PHE A 74 9.62 13.88 -10.51
N ASP A 75 10.35 13.49 -9.48
CA ASP A 75 11.67 14.03 -9.18
C ASP A 75 12.65 13.83 -10.35
N LEU A 76 12.57 12.68 -11.02
CA LEU A 76 13.38 12.36 -12.19
C LEU A 76 13.04 13.25 -13.40
N GLU A 77 11.77 13.57 -13.61
CA GLU A 77 11.35 14.48 -14.67
C GLU A 77 11.85 15.91 -14.41
N ILE A 78 11.68 16.39 -13.18
CA ILE A 78 12.21 17.71 -12.77
C ILE A 78 13.73 17.76 -12.98
N THR A 79 14.46 16.73 -12.55
CA THR A 79 15.92 16.68 -12.73
C THR A 79 16.33 16.69 -14.21
N ARG A 80 15.54 16.04 -15.08
CA ARG A 80 15.79 16.03 -16.53
C ARG A 80 15.55 17.39 -17.16
N GLU A 81 14.45 18.05 -16.80
CA GLU A 81 14.12 19.40 -17.26
C GLU A 81 15.18 20.41 -16.81
N GLU A 82 15.58 20.36 -15.54
CA GLU A 82 16.65 21.20 -15.01
C GLU A 82 17.98 20.98 -15.75
N ASN A 83 18.36 19.72 -15.99
CA ASN A 83 19.59 19.41 -16.73
C ASN A 83 19.54 19.93 -18.17
N ALA A 84 18.39 19.79 -18.84
CA ALA A 84 18.19 20.30 -20.19
C ALA A 84 18.31 21.83 -20.24
N SER A 85 17.69 22.53 -19.28
CA SER A 85 17.81 23.99 -19.16
C SER A 85 19.26 24.43 -18.92
N LEU A 86 19.99 23.74 -18.05
CA LEU A 86 21.38 24.08 -17.76
C LEU A 86 22.30 23.86 -18.97
N ARG A 87 22.10 22.77 -19.73
CA ARG A 87 22.84 22.53 -20.97
C ARG A 87 22.56 23.61 -22.02
N ALA A 88 21.30 24.01 -22.19
CA ALA A 88 20.95 25.08 -23.12
C ALA A 88 21.63 26.41 -22.77
N GLN A 89 21.72 26.76 -21.48
CA GLN A 89 22.43 27.97 -21.03
C GLN A 89 23.94 27.90 -21.27
N LEU A 90 24.56 26.73 -21.10
CA LEU A 90 25.98 26.53 -21.42
C LEU A 90 26.24 26.70 -22.92
N ASP A 91 25.43 26.07 -23.77
CA ASP A 91 25.55 26.19 -25.23
C ASP A 91 25.38 27.64 -25.72
N GLU A 92 24.48 28.41 -25.08
CA GLU A 92 24.29 29.84 -25.36
C GLU A 92 25.51 30.67 -24.93
N THR A 93 26.05 30.40 -23.73
CA THR A 93 27.25 31.08 -23.22
C THR A 93 28.47 30.79 -24.09
N GLU A 94 28.66 29.55 -24.53
CA GLU A 94 29.75 29.20 -25.46
C GLU A 94 29.60 29.92 -26.79
N ARG A 95 28.39 29.99 -27.36
CA ARG A 95 28.14 30.75 -28.59
C ARG A 95 28.46 32.23 -28.46
N ASP A 96 28.10 32.87 -27.35
CA ASP A 96 28.37 34.28 -27.11
C ASP A 96 29.88 34.57 -26.94
N ASP A 97 30.63 33.66 -26.31
CA ASP A 97 32.09 33.77 -26.15
C ASP A 97 32.81 33.61 -27.51
N PHE A 98 32.37 32.67 -28.35
CA PHE A 98 32.87 32.52 -29.72
C PHE A 98 32.48 33.68 -30.65
N GLY A 99 31.30 34.29 -30.44
CA GLY A 99 30.84 35.46 -31.19
C GLY A 99 31.56 36.76 -30.81
N SER A 100 32.13 36.84 -29.60
CA SER A 100 32.86 38.01 -29.09
C SER A 100 34.36 38.01 -29.45
N SER A 101 34.87 36.94 -30.06
CA SER A 101 36.29 36.73 -30.37
C SER A 101 36.70 37.14 -31.81
N TRP A 102 35.79 37.73 -32.59
CA TRP A 102 36.04 38.22 -33.96
C TRP A 102 35.67 39.69 -34.14
#